data_AF-A0A1C5WJL1-F1
#
_entry.id   AF-A0A1C5WJL1-F1
#
_cell.length_a   1.000
_cell.length_b   1.000
_cell.length_c   1.000
_cell.angle_alpha   90.00
_cell.angle_beta   90.00
_cell.angle_gamma   90.00
#
_symmetry.space_group_name_H-M   'P 1'
#
loop_
_entity.id
_entity.type
_entity.pdbx_description
1 polymer ?
#
loop_
_entity_poly.entity_id
_entity_poly.type
_entity_poly.pdbx_seq_one_letter_code
_entity_poly.pdbx_strand_id
1 'polypeptide(L)'
;MENMNNAEQIIAAINFFNQNGYVVRMNLQKYINKWIAFTQRGMESILHGRIISVSNFDEFFYVKCKNGEIRYPNVEDAIKFFDSKKECYEFK
;
A
#
# COMPACT_ATOMS: atom_id res chain seq x y z
N MET A 1 -9.32 10.74 32.96
CA MET A 1 -9.60 10.46 31.54
C MET A 1 -8.37 9.73 31.04
N GLU A 2 -8.45 8.42 30.85
CA GLU A 2 -7.37 7.66 30.24
C GLU A 2 -7.18 8.20 28.81
N ASN A 3 -5.94 8.54 28.46
CA ASN A 3 -5.61 8.87 27.08
C ASN A 3 -5.78 7.59 26.26
N MET A 4 -6.94 7.43 25.60
CA MET A 4 -7.14 6.38 24.61
C MET A 4 -5.97 6.39 23.63
N ASN A 5 -5.44 5.22 23.32
CA ASN A 5 -4.42 5.04 22.32
C ASN A 5 -4.93 5.59 20.97
N ASN A 6 -4.09 6.30 20.22
CA ASN A 6 -4.42 6.83 18.88
C ASN A 6 -5.05 5.77 17.96
N ALA A 7 -4.64 4.51 18.05
CA ALA A 7 -5.22 3.42 17.27
C ALA A 7 -6.69 3.14 17.63
N GLU A 8 -7.04 3.17 18.91
CA GLU A 8 -8.41 2.94 19.39
C GLU A 8 -9.34 4.07 18.94
N GLN A 9 -8.84 5.32 18.93
CA GLN A 9 -9.59 6.47 18.42
C GLN A 9 -9.86 6.35 16.92
N ILE A 10 -8.86 5.91 16.14
CA ILE A 10 -9.02 5.70 14.69
C ILE A 10 -10.05 4.59 14.43
N ILE A 11 -9.98 3.48 15.15
CA ILE A 11 -10.94 2.37 15.02
C ILE A 11 -12.36 2.84 15.36
N ALA A 12 -12.52 3.58 16.46
CA ALA A 12 -13.82 4.13 16.85
C ALA A 12 -14.40 5.07 15.78
N ALA A 13 -13.57 5.93 15.19
CA ALA A 13 -13.99 6.83 14.11
C ALA A 13 -14.39 6.06 12.84
N ILE A 14 -13.61 5.04 12.43
CA ILE A 14 -13.93 4.19 11.28
C ILE A 14 -15.30 3.51 11.49
N ASN A 15 -15.52 2.94 12.67
CA ASN A 15 -16.78 2.29 13.02
C ASN A 15 -17.96 3.26 12.98
N PHE A 16 -17.79 4.46 13.54
CA PHE A 16 -18.81 5.51 13.49
C PHE A 16 -19.20 5.87 12.05
N PHE A 17 -18.22 6.09 11.17
CA PHE A 17 -18.49 6.40 9.76
C PHE A 17 -19.21 5.25 9.04
N ASN A 18 -18.75 4.01 9.23
CA ASN A 18 -19.36 2.83 8.62
C ASN A 18 -20.82 2.64 9.07
N GLN A 19 -21.12 2.86 10.36
CA GLN A 19 -22.50 2.78 10.89
C GLN A 19 -23.44 3.85 10.30
N ASN A 20 -22.89 4.98 9.85
CA ASN A 20 -23.64 6.07 9.22
C ASN A 20 -23.67 5.98 7.69
N GLY A 21 -23.30 4.83 7.10
CA GLY A 21 -23.38 4.57 5.67
C GLY A 21 -22.22 5.15 4.85
N TYR A 22 -21.16 5.64 5.49
CA TYR A 22 -19.93 6.04 4.80
C TYR A 22 -19.00 4.85 4.59
N VAL A 23 -18.21 4.89 3.51
CA VAL A 23 -17.16 3.89 3.25
C VAL A 23 -15.81 4.56 3.52
N VAL A 24 -15.14 4.15 4.60
CA VAL A 24 -13.78 4.63 4.90
C VAL A 24 -12.76 3.78 4.14
N ARG A 25 -11.91 4.42 3.35
CA ARG A 25 -10.90 3.75 2.51
C ARG A 25 -9.48 4.20 2.88
N MET A 26 -8.51 3.33 2.64
CA MET A 26 -7.10 3.71 2.76
C MET A 26 -6.71 4.73 1.69
N ASN A 27 -6.07 5.83 2.12
CA ASN A 27 -5.49 6.78 1.19
C ASN A 27 -4.19 6.23 0.59
N LEU A 28 -4.28 5.62 -0.60
CA LEU A 28 -3.11 5.09 -1.31
C LEU A 28 -2.30 6.17 -2.05
N GLN A 29 -2.85 7.37 -2.25
CA GLN A 29 -2.18 8.46 -2.99
C GLN A 29 -0.84 8.84 -2.38
N LYS A 30 -0.68 8.67 -1.06
CA LYS A 30 0.59 8.91 -0.34
C LYS A 30 1.76 8.02 -0.81
N TYR A 31 1.47 6.93 -1.53
CA TYR A 31 2.47 5.99 -2.02
C TYR A 31 2.91 6.26 -3.47
N ILE A 32 2.27 7.21 -4.18
CA ILE A 32 2.73 7.61 -5.51
C ILE A 32 4.19 8.08 -5.43
N ASN A 33 5.00 7.67 -6.41
CA ASN A 33 6.44 7.88 -6.48
C ASN A 33 7.30 7.13 -5.45
N LYS A 34 6.71 6.42 -4.49
CA LYS A 34 7.47 5.50 -3.63
C LYS A 34 7.91 4.27 -4.42
N TRP A 35 8.91 3.59 -3.89
CA TRP A 35 9.32 2.27 -4.33
C TRP A 35 8.67 1.21 -3.45
N ILE A 36 8.37 0.05 -4.01
CA ILE A 36 7.64 -1.02 -3.34
C ILE A 36 8.34 -2.35 -3.54
N ALA A 37 8.46 -3.12 -2.47
CA ALA A 37 8.72 -4.55 -2.50
C ALA A 37 7.41 -5.30 -2.28
N PHE A 38 7.10 -6.28 -3.12
CA PHE A 38 5.83 -6.99 -3.11
C PHE A 38 5.98 -8.46 -3.55
N THR A 39 5.06 -9.30 -3.12
CA THR A 39 4.92 -10.67 -3.64
C THR A 39 3.94 -10.71 -4.80
N GLN A 40 3.99 -11.76 -5.62
CA GLN A 40 2.97 -12.01 -6.62
C GLN A 40 2.66 -13.50 -6.66
N ARG A 41 1.36 -13.85 -6.63
CA ARG A 41 0.93 -15.24 -6.71
C ARG A 41 1.55 -15.93 -7.94
N GLY A 42 2.18 -17.08 -7.71
CA GLY A 42 2.90 -17.84 -8.73
C GLY A 42 4.35 -17.42 -8.95
N MET A 43 4.87 -16.45 -8.19
CA MET A 43 6.28 -16.09 -8.19
C MET A 43 6.87 -16.29 -6.79
N GLU A 44 8.00 -17.00 -6.72
CA GLU A 44 8.69 -17.27 -5.44
C GLU A 44 9.51 -16.08 -4.96
N SER A 45 9.97 -15.22 -5.88
CA SER A 45 10.83 -14.08 -5.57
C SER A 45 10.03 -12.85 -5.16
N ILE A 46 10.59 -12.06 -4.24
CA ILE A 46 10.15 -10.70 -3.99
C ILE A 46 10.41 -9.85 -5.24
N LEU A 47 9.39 -9.11 -5.64
CA LEU A 47 9.44 -8.19 -6.76
C LEU A 47 9.59 -6.76 -6.27
N HIS A 48 10.19 -5.92 -7.12
CA HIS A 48 10.44 -4.53 -6.82
C HIS A 48 10.03 -3.63 -7.97
N GLY A 49 9.58 -2.43 -7.63
CA GLY A 49 9.27 -1.42 -8.64
C GLY A 49 8.89 -0.07 -8.06
N ARG A 50 8.62 0.87 -8.96
CA ARG A 50 8.16 2.21 -8.59
C ARG A 50 6.65 2.31 -8.76
N ILE A 51 5.97 2.84 -7.77
CA ILE A 51 4.53 3.14 -7.85
C ILE A 51 4.36 4.37 -8.73
N ILE A 52 3.75 4.16 -9.89
CA ILE A 52 3.48 5.21 -10.88
C ILE A 52 2.05 5.73 -10.79
N SER A 53 1.12 4.93 -10.25
CA SER A 53 -0.26 5.30 -10.00
C SER A 53 -0.86 4.36 -8.95
N VAL A 54 -2.05 4.68 -8.44
CA VAL A 54 -2.81 3.87 -7.47
C VAL A 54 -4.27 3.76 -7.91
N SER A 55 -4.92 2.64 -7.61
CA SER A 55 -6.37 2.54 -7.82
C SER A 55 -7.10 3.43 -6.81
N ASN A 56 -8.13 4.12 -7.27
CA ASN A 56 -9.04 4.88 -6.40
C ASN A 56 -10.10 3.99 -5.74
N PHE A 57 -10.32 2.77 -6.26
CA PHE A 57 -11.48 1.95 -5.90
C PHE A 57 -11.14 0.51 -5.50
N ASP A 58 -10.05 -0.05 -6.02
CA ASP A 58 -9.81 -1.49 -6.01
C ASP A 58 -8.55 -1.89 -5.21
N GLU A 59 -8.02 -0.95 -4.41
CA GLU A 59 -6.95 -1.23 -3.43
C GLU A 59 -5.69 -1.93 -4.01
N PHE A 60 -5.30 -1.57 -5.23
CA PHE A 60 -4.06 -2.04 -5.87
C PHE A 60 -3.18 -0.89 -6.38
N PHE A 61 -1.89 -1.19 -6.57
CA PHE A 61 -0.88 -0.26 -7.08
C PHE A 61 -0.60 -0.49 -8.57
N TYR A 62 -0.19 0.56 -9.28
CA TYR A 62 0.41 0.43 -10.60
C TYR A 62 1.92 0.55 -10.44
N VAL A 63 2.63 -0.55 -10.65
CA VAL A 63 4.06 -0.65 -10.34
C VAL A 63 4.87 -0.88 -11.60
N LYS A 64 5.77 0.05 -11.92
CA LYS A 64 6.75 -0.13 -12.99
C LYS A 64 8.00 -0.83 -12.46
N CYS A 65 8.23 -2.05 -12.90
CA CYS A 65 9.38 -2.89 -12.52
C CYS A 65 10.64 -2.51 -13.30
N LYS A 66 11.80 -3.03 -12.87
CA LYS A 66 13.11 -2.75 -13.48
C LYS A 66 13.18 -3.09 -14.97
N ASN A 67 12.55 -4.20 -15.36
CA ASN A 67 12.46 -4.68 -16.74
C ASN A 67 11.50 -3.87 -17.61
N GLY A 68 10.83 -2.86 -17.05
CA GLY A 68 9.86 -2.02 -17.76
C GLY A 68 8.43 -2.55 -17.74
N GLU A 69 8.21 -3.78 -17.26
CA GLU A 69 6.86 -4.32 -17.08
C GLU A 69 6.07 -3.53 -16.04
N ILE A 70 4.76 -3.47 -16.25
CA ILE A 70 3.81 -2.91 -15.28
C ILE A 70 3.09 -4.07 -14.60
N ARG A 71 3.09 -4.04 -13.26
CA ARG A 71 2.44 -5.02 -12.40
C ARG A 71 1.44 -4.34 -11.48
N TYR A 72 0.48 -5.13 -11.00
CA TYR A 72 -0.68 -4.63 -10.26
C TYR A 72 -0.86 -5.33 -8.90
N PRO A 73 0.11 -5.19 -7.96
CA PRO A 73 -0.04 -5.82 -6.66
C PRO A 73 -1.16 -5.18 -5.84
N ASN A 74 -1.92 -6.01 -5.13
CA ASN A 74 -2.87 -5.52 -4.13
C ASN A 74 -2.12 -4.93 -2.93
N VAL A 75 -2.83 -4.17 -2.10
CA VAL A 75 -2.26 -3.64 -0.85
C VAL A 75 -1.74 -4.76 0.05
N GLU A 76 -2.40 -5.92 0.08
CA GLU A 76 -2.01 -7.08 0.87
C GLU A 76 -0.72 -7.74 0.39
N ASP A 77 -0.40 -7.60 -0.90
CA ASP A 77 0.84 -8.15 -1.48
C ASP A 77 2.05 -7.24 -1.20
N ALA A 78 1.83 -6.03 -0.69
CA ALA A 78 2.88 -5.07 -0.38
C ALA A 78 3.61 -5.46 0.90
N ILE A 79 4.91 -5.72 0.77
CA ILE A 79 5.77 -6.06 1.92
C ILE A 79 6.29 -4.79 2.58
N LYS A 80 6.81 -3.86 1.78
CA LYS A 80 7.42 -2.62 2.26
C LYS A 80 7.48 -1.54 1.20
N PHE A 81 7.39 -0.28 1.65
CA PHE A 81 7.55 0.92 0.83
C PHE A 81 8.86 1.65 1.18
N PHE A 82 9.48 2.27 0.19
CA PHE A 82 10.77 2.95 0.30
C PHE A 82 10.75 4.29 -0.43
N ASP A 83 11.56 5.23 0.05
CA ASP A 83 11.78 6.52 -0.61
C ASP A 83 12.81 6.43 -1.74
N SER A 84 13.82 5.58 -1.56
CA SER A 84 14.91 5.44 -2.54
C SER A 84 14.81 4.14 -3.33
N LYS A 85 15.21 4.21 -4.60
CA LYS A 85 15.35 3.03 -5.46
C LYS A 85 16.34 2.04 -4.86
N LYS A 86 17.44 2.55 -4.33
CA LYS A 86 18.54 1.73 -3.84
C LYS A 86 18.07 0.81 -2.71
N GLU A 87 17.47 1.38 -1.67
CA GLU A 87 16.96 0.62 -0.51
C GLU A 87 15.93 -0.43 -0.93
N CYS A 88 15.05 -0.08 -1.87
CA CYS A 88 14.03 -1.00 -2.35
C CYS A 88 14.65 -2.25 -2.98
N TYR A 89 15.61 -2.09 -3.89
CA TYR A 89 16.21 -3.23 -4.61
C TYR A 89 17.23 -4.03 -3.77
N GLU A 90 17.68 -3.48 -2.64
CA GLU A 90 18.54 -4.17 -1.67
C GLU A 90 17.72 -5.02 -0.69
N PHE A 91 16.41 -4.81 -0.60
CA PHE A 91 15.48 -5.57 0.25
C PHE A 91 15.25 -6.98 -0.29
N LYS A 92 15.36 -7.98 0.59
CA LYS A 92 15.25 -9.42 0.29
C LYS A 92 14.35 -10.12 1.30
#